data_AF-H2LIN4-F1
#
_entry.id   AF-H2LIN4-F1
#
_cell.length_a   1.000
_cell.length_b   1.000
_cell.length_c   1.000
_cell.angle_alpha   90.00
_cell.angle_beta   90.00
_cell.angle_gamma   90.00
#
_symmetry.space_group_name_H-M   'P 1'
#
loop_
_entity.id
_entity.type
_entity.pdbx_description
1 polymer ?
#
loop_
_entity_poly.entity_id
_entity_poly.type
_entity_poly.pdbx_seq_one_letter_code
_entity_poly.pdbx_strand_id
1 'polypeptide(L)'
;MSVHFQPGSDAGVNGNVAKMEDAKVEIDNGKEESALPDTLYHNIQRAITPFVMSFGFRLFGVVLIIVDFVLVIVDFSLASKSREVAKALEAVSLSISFFFLADVLLRVYVEGVVNFFRFLRIIILVRVFRLAAQKKELEKVTRRMISENKRRYQKDGFDLDLTYVTDRVIAMSFPSSGKQAFYRNPIKEVARFLDTKHEGHYKVFNLCSEKGYDPQHFHYRVERVFIDDHNVPALEDMLKFTASVREWMSADPQNVIAIHCKGGKGRTGTMVCTWLIDSDQFESAQDSLEYFGERRTDKTRSSKFQGVETPSQSRYVGYYEVMKNKFNRQLPPPQSLRIKSLRIHSIAGVGRGDGSDLKVKIIVRGELVFQCVCAQQENCTVFPDAGSNAAVISLQNGPVVEGDVKVMFESSAGLPKGYEDVPFYFWFNTSFVEHNKLFFPREELDNPHKPKTWNLYKEDFGITVYFLPV
;
A
#
# COMPACT_ATOMS: atom_id res chain seq x y z
N MET A 1 -61.27 -3.09 -18.10
CA MET A 1 -62.26 -2.53 -17.17
C MET A 1 -63.46 -3.45 -17.20
N SER A 2 -63.60 -4.29 -16.18
CA SER A 2 -64.65 -5.30 -16.07
C SER A 2 -65.18 -5.23 -14.65
N VAL A 3 -66.50 -5.01 -14.51
CA VAL A 3 -67.17 -4.88 -13.22
C VAL A 3 -67.83 -6.21 -12.89
N HIS A 4 -67.36 -6.89 -11.85
CA HIS A 4 -68.00 -8.10 -11.34
C HIS A 4 -68.96 -7.74 -10.20
N PHE A 5 -70.21 -8.20 -10.31
CA PHE A 5 -71.25 -8.06 -9.30
C PHE A 5 -71.50 -9.44 -8.66
N GLN A 6 -71.36 -9.56 -7.34
CA GLN A 6 -71.76 -10.76 -6.59
C GLN A 6 -72.95 -10.40 -5.68
N PRO A 7 -74.14 -11.01 -5.88
CA PRO A 7 -75.25 -10.83 -4.95
C PRO A 7 -75.05 -11.72 -3.72
N GLY A 8 -75.22 -11.15 -2.53
CA GLY A 8 -75.15 -11.87 -1.26
C GLY A 8 -76.28 -12.89 -1.14
N SER A 9 -75.95 -14.11 -0.70
CA SER A 9 -76.90 -15.17 -0.42
C SER A 9 -77.42 -15.08 1.02
N ASP A 10 -78.74 -15.03 1.17
CA ASP A 10 -79.45 -14.95 2.44
C ASP A 10 -79.89 -16.34 2.98
N ALA A 11 -80.06 -16.35 4.30
CA ALA A 11 -80.90 -17.21 5.16
C ALA A 11 -80.32 -18.51 5.78
N GLY A 12 -80.35 -18.58 7.12
CA GLY A 12 -80.22 -19.85 7.85
C GLY A 12 -80.01 -19.88 9.38
N VAL A 13 -80.63 -18.98 10.16
CA VAL A 13 -81.09 -19.20 11.58
C VAL A 13 -80.05 -19.46 12.71
N ASN A 14 -79.61 -18.40 13.40
CA ASN A 14 -79.90 -18.15 14.84
C ASN A 14 -79.15 -16.91 15.38
N GLY A 15 -79.90 -15.90 15.84
CA GLY A 15 -79.44 -14.89 16.80
C GLY A 15 -78.84 -13.59 16.24
N ASN A 16 -79.64 -12.52 16.33
CA ASN A 16 -79.27 -11.10 16.36
C ASN A 16 -78.81 -10.38 15.07
N VAL A 17 -79.73 -9.56 14.54
CA VAL A 17 -79.57 -8.30 13.79
C VAL A 17 -78.33 -8.20 12.89
N ALA A 18 -78.43 -8.73 11.67
CA ALA A 18 -77.47 -8.43 10.60
C ALA A 18 -77.67 -7.00 10.09
N LYS A 19 -76.63 -6.16 10.18
CA LYS A 19 -76.49 -4.94 9.38
C LYS A 19 -76.14 -5.36 7.95
N MET A 20 -76.87 -4.85 6.97
CA MET A 20 -76.48 -4.91 5.55
C MET A 20 -75.06 -4.37 5.40
N GLU A 21 -74.13 -5.17 4.91
CA GLU A 21 -72.83 -4.70 4.42
C GLU A 21 -73.03 -4.07 3.04
N ASP A 22 -72.60 -2.82 2.90
CA ASP A 22 -72.58 -2.10 1.63
C ASP A 22 -71.63 -2.79 0.65
N ALA A 23 -72.10 -2.98 -0.60
CA ALA A 23 -71.31 -3.57 -1.68
C ALA A 23 -70.03 -2.76 -1.95
N LYS A 24 -68.87 -3.40 -1.79
CA LYS A 24 -67.55 -2.79 -2.03
C LYS A 24 -67.16 -2.95 -3.50
N VAL A 25 -67.01 -1.83 -4.21
CA VAL A 25 -66.52 -1.80 -5.59
C VAL A 25 -65.01 -1.62 -5.57
N GLU A 26 -64.25 -2.65 -5.97
CA GLU A 26 -62.80 -2.55 -6.19
C GLU A 26 -62.50 -2.32 -7.68
N ILE A 27 -61.69 -1.30 -7.96
CA ILE A 27 -61.23 -0.96 -9.32
C ILE A 27 -59.80 -1.51 -9.47
N ASP A 28 -59.67 -2.61 -10.21
CA ASP A 28 -58.38 -3.19 -10.59
C ASP A 28 -57.70 -2.35 -11.68
N ASN A 29 -56.54 -1.78 -11.35
CA ASN A 29 -55.72 -0.95 -12.24
C ASN A 29 -54.56 -1.70 -12.91
N GLY A 30 -54.52 -3.04 -12.86
CA GLY A 30 -53.63 -3.85 -13.72
C GLY A 30 -52.13 -3.57 -13.57
N LYS A 31 -51.68 -3.13 -12.40
CA LYS A 31 -50.25 -3.09 -12.05
C LYS A 31 -49.96 -4.14 -10.99
N GLU A 32 -49.31 -5.23 -11.41
CA GLU A 32 -48.63 -6.14 -10.50
C GLU A 32 -47.55 -5.38 -9.73
N GLU A 33 -47.82 -5.06 -8.46
CA GLU A 33 -46.76 -4.72 -7.51
C GLU A 33 -46.08 -6.02 -7.08
N SER A 34 -44.93 -6.33 -7.70
CA SER A 34 -44.06 -7.41 -7.25
C SER A 34 -43.44 -7.03 -5.90
N ALA A 35 -43.93 -7.65 -4.82
CA ALA A 35 -43.34 -7.56 -3.49
C ALA A 35 -41.96 -8.27 -3.48
N LEU A 36 -40.89 -7.48 -3.45
CA LEU A 36 -39.52 -7.91 -3.13
C LEU A 36 -39.18 -7.48 -1.69
N PRO A 37 -38.38 -8.26 -0.94
CA PRO A 37 -38.23 -8.10 0.50
C PRO A 37 -37.45 -6.84 0.88
N ASP A 38 -37.81 -6.25 2.02
CA ASP A 38 -37.18 -5.09 2.65
C ASP A 38 -35.66 -5.28 2.83
N THR A 39 -34.91 -4.82 1.85
CA THR A 39 -33.46 -4.75 1.90
C THR A 39 -33.05 -3.39 2.46
N LEU A 40 -31.90 -3.35 3.15
CA LEU A 40 -31.20 -2.12 3.59
C LEU A 40 -31.20 -1.01 2.51
N TYR A 41 -31.16 -1.44 1.24
CA TYR A 41 -31.27 -0.63 0.04
C TYR A 41 -32.54 0.25 0.00
N HIS A 42 -33.73 -0.33 0.19
CA HIS A 42 -35.00 0.40 0.14
C HIS A 42 -35.15 1.41 1.28
N ASN A 43 -34.67 1.05 2.48
CA ASN A 43 -34.67 1.95 3.63
C ASN A 43 -33.75 3.16 3.43
N ILE A 44 -32.55 2.94 2.90
CA ILE A 44 -31.61 4.03 2.56
C ILE A 44 -32.18 4.92 1.45
N GLN A 45 -32.74 4.32 0.39
CA GLN A 45 -33.33 5.06 -0.72
C GLN A 45 -34.49 5.94 -0.25
N ARG A 46 -35.39 5.40 0.58
CA ARG A 46 -36.54 6.13 1.13
C ARG A 46 -36.13 7.27 2.06
N ALA A 47 -35.05 7.09 2.83
CA ALA A 47 -34.52 8.12 3.71
C ALA A 47 -33.87 9.30 2.95
N ILE A 48 -33.17 9.02 1.84
CA ILE A 48 -32.41 10.05 1.12
C ILE A 48 -33.28 10.76 0.06
N THR A 49 -34.31 10.11 -0.48
CA THR A 49 -35.19 10.67 -1.52
C THR A 49 -35.74 12.07 -1.20
N PRO A 50 -36.30 12.36 0.01
CA PRO A 50 -36.83 13.68 0.32
C PRO A 50 -35.77 14.78 0.30
N PHE A 51 -34.54 14.46 0.71
CA PHE A 51 -33.42 15.40 0.74
C PHE A 51 -32.95 15.76 -0.68
N VAL A 52 -32.75 14.75 -1.54
CA VAL A 52 -32.30 14.93 -2.94
C VAL A 52 -33.33 15.67 -3.77
N MET A 53 -34.61 15.39 -3.50
CA MET A 53 -35.73 16.01 -4.18
C MET A 53 -36.11 17.37 -3.58
N SER A 54 -35.51 17.77 -2.46
CA SER A 54 -35.81 19.04 -1.82
C SER A 54 -35.47 20.22 -2.73
N PHE A 55 -36.33 21.25 -2.66
CA PHE A 55 -36.10 22.50 -3.39
C PHE A 55 -34.77 23.16 -2.96
N GLY A 56 -34.43 23.11 -1.67
CA GLY A 56 -33.18 23.66 -1.14
C GLY A 56 -31.94 23.01 -1.74
N PHE A 57 -31.91 21.67 -1.84
CA PHE A 57 -30.79 20.95 -2.44
C PHE A 57 -30.63 21.26 -3.93
N ARG A 58 -31.75 21.40 -4.66
CA ARG A 58 -31.75 21.80 -6.07
C ARG A 58 -31.26 23.24 -6.25
N LEU A 59 -31.76 24.18 -5.45
CA LEU A 59 -31.37 25.59 -5.48
C LEU A 59 -29.88 25.75 -5.16
N PHE A 60 -29.39 25.04 -4.15
CA PHE A 60 -27.97 25.01 -3.81
C PHE A 60 -27.11 24.51 -4.98
N GLY A 61 -27.53 23.43 -5.65
CA GLY A 61 -26.87 22.94 -6.85
C GLY A 61 -26.81 23.98 -7.99
N VAL A 62 -27.86 24.78 -8.20
CA VAL A 62 -27.88 25.86 -9.19
C VAL A 62 -26.95 27.00 -8.80
N VAL A 63 -26.95 27.42 -7.53
CA VAL A 63 -26.03 28.44 -7.01
C VAL A 63 -24.59 28.01 -7.21
N LEU A 64 -24.27 26.73 -6.91
CA LEU A 64 -22.94 26.21 -7.16
C LEU A 64 -22.56 26.28 -8.63
N ILE A 65 -23.46 26.00 -9.59
CA ILE A 65 -23.16 26.14 -11.02
C ILE A 65 -22.77 27.59 -11.37
N ILE A 66 -23.45 28.58 -10.79
CA ILE A 66 -23.16 29.99 -11.02
C ILE A 66 -21.79 30.36 -10.43
N VAL A 67 -21.54 30.01 -9.17
CA VAL A 67 -20.25 30.23 -8.50
C VAL A 67 -19.12 29.63 -9.33
N ASP A 68 -19.38 28.45 -9.85
CA ASP A 68 -18.43 27.63 -10.57
C ASP A 68 -18.12 28.15 -11.98
N PHE A 69 -19.11 28.75 -12.64
CA PHE A 69 -18.92 29.53 -13.87
C PHE A 69 -18.13 30.80 -13.62
N VAL A 70 -18.43 31.52 -12.53
CA VAL A 70 -17.69 32.71 -12.11
C VAL A 70 -16.24 32.36 -11.81
N LEU A 71 -15.96 31.25 -11.11
CA LEU A 71 -14.60 30.78 -10.84
C LEU A 71 -13.81 30.51 -12.11
N VAL A 72 -14.44 29.96 -13.15
CA VAL A 72 -13.78 29.76 -14.46
C VAL A 72 -13.44 31.10 -15.11
N ILE A 73 -14.37 32.07 -15.11
CA ILE A 73 -14.11 33.41 -15.66
C ILE A 73 -12.98 34.10 -14.90
N VAL A 74 -12.99 34.01 -13.57
CA VAL A 74 -11.95 34.56 -12.69
C VAL A 74 -10.60 33.90 -12.98
N ASP A 75 -10.58 32.59 -13.20
CA ASP A 75 -9.35 31.87 -13.52
C ASP A 75 -8.76 32.28 -14.89
N PHE A 76 -9.63 32.59 -15.87
CA PHE A 76 -9.21 33.12 -17.18
C PHE A 76 -8.77 34.58 -17.15
N SER A 77 -9.33 35.40 -16.25
CA SER A 77 -9.04 36.84 -16.20
C SER A 77 -7.78 37.20 -15.39
N LEU A 78 -7.31 36.30 -14.53
CA LEU A 78 -6.11 36.51 -13.73
C LEU A 78 -4.85 36.00 -14.45
N ALA A 79 -4.26 36.86 -15.28
CA ALA A 79 -3.03 36.57 -16.05
C ALA A 79 -1.77 36.31 -15.18
N SER A 80 -1.75 36.77 -13.92
CA SER A 80 -0.63 36.59 -12.99
C SER A 80 -1.10 36.28 -11.57
N LYS A 81 -1.61 35.06 -11.35
CA LYS A 81 -2.02 34.61 -10.01
C LYS A 81 -0.83 34.13 -9.18
N SER A 82 -0.84 34.42 -7.88
CA SER A 82 0.12 33.82 -6.94
C SER A 82 -0.13 32.30 -6.84
N ARG A 83 0.92 31.55 -6.53
CA ARG A 83 0.85 30.08 -6.42
C ARG A 83 -0.17 29.60 -5.37
N GLU A 84 -0.43 30.41 -4.34
CA GLU A 84 -1.41 30.08 -3.31
C GLU A 84 -2.84 30.28 -3.80
N VAL A 85 -3.12 31.40 -4.46
CA VAL A 85 -4.44 31.69 -5.03
C VAL A 85 -4.79 30.66 -6.10
N ALA A 86 -3.82 30.26 -6.94
CA ALA A 86 -4.02 29.20 -7.93
C ALA A 86 -4.44 27.87 -7.29
N LYS A 87 -3.76 27.45 -6.22
CA LYS A 87 -4.10 26.22 -5.49
C LYS A 87 -5.47 26.30 -4.80
N ALA A 88 -5.81 27.46 -4.25
CA ALA A 88 -7.10 27.66 -3.59
C ALA A 88 -8.25 27.56 -4.61
N LEU A 89 -8.12 28.20 -5.77
CA LEU A 89 -9.09 28.11 -6.86
C LEU A 89 -9.22 26.67 -7.39
N GLU A 90 -8.11 25.96 -7.59
CA GLU A 90 -8.10 24.53 -7.96
C GLU A 90 -8.85 23.68 -6.93
N ALA A 91 -8.59 23.88 -5.63
CA ALA A 91 -9.21 23.10 -4.57
C ALA A 91 -10.73 23.35 -4.47
N VAL A 92 -11.17 24.61 -4.58
CA VAL A 92 -12.60 24.96 -4.58
C VAL A 92 -13.28 24.38 -5.82
N SER A 93 -12.68 24.53 -6.99
CA SER A 93 -13.19 24.01 -8.26
C SER A 93 -13.34 22.48 -8.25
N LEU A 94 -12.37 21.77 -7.67
CA LEU A 94 -12.42 20.32 -7.50
C LEU A 94 -13.50 19.90 -6.49
N SER A 95 -13.65 20.63 -5.38
CA SER A 95 -14.67 20.37 -4.36
C SER A 95 -16.08 20.49 -4.92
N ILE A 96 -16.32 21.53 -5.72
CA ILE A 96 -17.60 21.74 -6.40
C ILE A 96 -17.90 20.58 -7.38
N SER A 97 -16.90 20.11 -8.12
CA SER A 97 -17.11 18.97 -9.03
C SER A 97 -17.34 17.65 -8.32
N PHE A 98 -16.73 17.41 -7.15
CA PHE A 98 -17.07 16.26 -6.32
C PHE A 98 -18.50 16.33 -5.80
N PHE A 99 -18.96 17.51 -5.39
CA PHE A 99 -20.37 17.71 -5.04
C PHE A 99 -21.29 17.37 -6.23
N PHE A 100 -20.97 17.86 -7.43
CA PHE A 100 -21.77 17.53 -8.62
C PHE A 100 -21.75 16.06 -8.98
N LEU A 101 -20.60 15.38 -8.84
CA LEU A 101 -20.51 13.94 -9.05
C LEU A 101 -21.41 13.19 -8.05
N ALA A 102 -21.37 13.56 -6.77
CA ALA A 102 -22.22 12.98 -5.74
C ALA A 102 -23.71 13.24 -6.01
N ASP A 103 -24.09 14.47 -6.38
CA ASP A 103 -25.46 14.84 -6.76
C ASP A 103 -25.97 13.99 -7.95
N VAL A 104 -25.14 13.79 -8.97
CA VAL A 104 -25.49 12.93 -10.13
C VAL A 104 -25.69 11.49 -9.69
N LEU A 105 -24.74 10.92 -8.94
CA LEU A 105 -24.83 9.53 -8.47
C LEU A 105 -26.07 9.31 -7.60
N LEU A 106 -26.38 10.28 -6.74
CA LEU A 106 -27.48 10.21 -5.80
C LEU A 106 -28.84 10.32 -6.51
N ARG A 107 -28.95 11.16 -7.54
CA ARG A 107 -30.15 11.22 -8.39
C ARG A 107 -30.33 9.97 -9.25
N VAL A 108 -29.25 9.43 -9.81
CA VAL A 108 -29.30 8.16 -10.53
C VAL A 108 -29.77 7.03 -9.60
N TYR A 109 -29.31 7.03 -8.34
CA TYR A 109 -29.72 6.07 -7.31
C TYR A 109 -31.20 6.23 -6.91
N VAL A 110 -31.70 7.47 -6.77
CA VAL A 110 -33.09 7.74 -6.35
C VAL A 110 -34.10 7.62 -7.50
N GLU A 111 -33.83 8.25 -8.64
CA GLU A 111 -34.78 8.42 -9.76
C GLU A 111 -34.67 7.32 -10.82
N GLY A 112 -33.55 6.57 -10.82
CA GLY A 112 -33.20 5.60 -11.85
C GLY A 112 -32.58 6.25 -13.09
N VAL A 113 -31.66 5.53 -13.74
CA VAL A 113 -30.86 6.01 -14.88
C VAL A 113 -31.76 6.61 -16.00
N VAL A 114 -32.85 5.94 -16.34
CA VAL A 114 -33.71 6.32 -17.49
C VAL A 114 -34.44 7.65 -17.24
N ASN A 115 -34.90 7.90 -16.02
CA ASN A 115 -35.63 9.14 -15.69
C ASN A 115 -34.67 10.32 -15.51
N PHE A 116 -33.49 10.07 -14.95
CA PHE A 116 -32.46 11.10 -14.75
C PHE A 116 -32.03 11.76 -16.07
N PHE A 117 -31.83 10.98 -17.14
CA PHE A 117 -31.40 11.50 -18.45
C PHE A 117 -32.53 12.16 -19.28
N ARG A 118 -33.79 12.11 -18.82
CA ARG A 118 -34.95 12.58 -19.59
C ARG A 118 -35.19 14.09 -19.47
N PHE A 119 -34.85 14.71 -18.34
CA PHE A 119 -35.14 16.13 -18.06
C PHE A 119 -33.91 17.05 -17.96
N LEU A 120 -32.68 16.51 -17.85
CA LEU A 120 -31.47 17.32 -17.57
C LEU A 120 -30.31 17.12 -18.58
N ARG A 121 -30.57 16.72 -19.83
CA ARG A 121 -29.50 16.39 -20.81
C ARG A 121 -28.36 17.42 -20.88
N ILE A 122 -28.69 18.72 -20.93
CA ILE A 122 -27.67 19.78 -21.01
C ILE A 122 -26.88 19.92 -19.70
N ILE A 123 -27.55 19.88 -18.55
CA ILE A 123 -26.90 20.00 -17.24
C ILE A 123 -25.99 18.79 -16.97
N ILE A 124 -26.42 17.59 -17.35
CA ILE A 124 -25.61 16.37 -17.24
C ILE A 124 -24.39 16.46 -18.17
N LEU A 125 -24.56 16.93 -19.41
CA LEU A 125 -23.45 17.11 -20.35
C LEU A 125 -22.44 18.14 -19.84
N VAL A 126 -22.90 19.28 -19.29
CA VAL A 126 -22.02 20.28 -18.68
C VAL A 126 -21.26 19.69 -17.49
N ARG A 127 -21.92 18.90 -16.63
CA ARG A 127 -21.28 18.24 -15.47
C ARG A 127 -20.25 17.18 -15.89
N VAL A 128 -20.56 16.36 -16.88
CA VAL A 128 -19.64 15.35 -17.44
C VAL A 128 -18.46 16.02 -18.14
N PHE A 129 -18.72 17.04 -18.96
CA PHE A 129 -17.69 17.84 -19.61
C PHE A 129 -16.76 18.49 -18.59
N ARG A 130 -17.31 18.96 -17.47
CA ARG A 130 -16.55 19.58 -16.38
C ARG A 130 -15.68 18.60 -15.61
N LEU A 131 -16.22 17.44 -15.24
CA LEU A 131 -15.43 16.33 -14.69
C LEU A 131 -14.32 15.90 -15.66
N ALA A 132 -14.60 15.86 -16.96
CA ALA A 132 -13.61 15.58 -17.98
C ALA A 132 -12.55 16.68 -18.08
N ALA A 133 -12.94 17.96 -17.98
CA ALA A 133 -12.03 19.11 -17.99
C ALA A 133 -11.11 19.12 -16.76
N GLN A 134 -11.59 18.65 -15.60
CA GLN A 134 -10.83 18.58 -14.35
C GLN A 134 -10.10 17.25 -14.11
N LYS A 135 -10.18 16.31 -15.06
CA LYS A 135 -9.51 15.00 -14.97
C LYS A 135 -8.04 15.13 -14.57
N LYS A 136 -7.32 16.12 -15.12
CA LYS A 136 -5.90 16.37 -14.82
C LYS A 136 -5.67 16.76 -13.36
N GLU A 137 -6.55 17.56 -12.76
CA GLU A 137 -6.44 17.94 -11.35
C GLU A 137 -6.74 16.78 -10.42
N LEU A 138 -7.75 15.96 -10.76
CA LEU A 138 -8.03 14.74 -10.02
C LEU A 138 -6.85 13.76 -10.06
N GLU A 139 -6.21 13.57 -11.23
CA GLU A 139 -4.98 12.78 -11.34
C GLU A 139 -3.87 13.31 -10.43
N LYS A 140 -3.62 14.63 -10.43
CA LYS A 140 -2.61 15.26 -9.56
C LYS A 140 -2.91 15.01 -8.08
N VAL A 141 -4.14 15.23 -7.64
CA VAL A 141 -4.54 15.02 -6.24
C VAL A 141 -4.39 13.55 -5.85
N THR A 142 -4.82 12.63 -6.70
CA THR A 142 -4.70 11.19 -6.45
C THR A 142 -3.23 10.75 -6.36
N ARG A 143 -2.37 11.25 -7.26
CA ARG A 143 -0.93 10.99 -7.21
C ARG A 143 -0.28 11.55 -5.94
N ARG A 144 -0.69 12.74 -5.48
CA ARG A 144 -0.20 13.35 -4.23
C ARG A 144 -0.60 12.55 -3.00
N MET A 145 -1.83 12.04 -2.94
CA MET A 145 -2.28 11.18 -1.84
C MET A 145 -1.44 9.91 -1.75
N ILE A 146 -1.15 9.26 -2.88
CA ILE A 146 -0.40 7.99 -2.91
C ILE A 146 1.09 8.18 -2.64
N SER A 147 1.65 9.34 -3.00
CA SER A 147 3.01 9.68 -2.62
C SER A 147 3.16 10.08 -1.15
N GLU A 148 2.06 10.31 -0.41
CA GLU A 148 2.10 10.78 0.97
C GLU A 148 3.00 12.05 1.11
N ASN A 149 3.94 12.06 2.05
CA ASN A 149 4.96 13.10 2.24
C ASN A 149 6.32 12.74 1.61
N LYS A 150 6.35 11.91 0.56
CA LYS A 150 7.56 11.69 -0.22
C LYS A 150 7.93 12.93 -1.03
N ARG A 151 9.22 13.22 -1.15
CA ARG A 151 9.72 14.33 -1.98
C ARG A 151 9.41 14.04 -3.45
N ARG A 152 8.59 14.89 -4.07
CA ARG A 152 8.23 14.80 -5.49
C ARG A 152 9.07 15.77 -6.32
N TYR A 153 9.37 15.38 -7.55
CA TYR A 153 9.95 16.28 -8.54
C TYR A 153 8.83 17.11 -9.19
N GLN A 154 8.80 18.41 -8.89
CA GLN A 154 7.78 19.37 -9.36
C GLN A 154 8.44 20.57 -10.05
N LYS A 155 9.21 20.33 -11.11
CA LYS A 155 9.94 21.35 -11.88
C LYS A 155 9.85 21.04 -13.37
N ASP A 156 10.11 22.04 -14.22
CA ASP A 156 10.26 21.89 -15.68
C ASP A 156 9.09 21.17 -16.38
N GLY A 157 7.87 21.37 -15.89
CA GLY A 157 6.66 20.74 -16.41
C GLY A 157 6.49 19.27 -16.03
N PHE A 158 7.23 18.76 -15.05
CA PHE A 158 7.08 17.41 -14.50
C PHE A 158 6.49 17.45 -13.08
N ASP A 159 5.60 16.51 -12.77
CA ASP A 159 5.13 16.20 -11.40
C ASP A 159 5.21 14.69 -11.16
N LEU A 160 6.39 14.22 -10.77
CA LEU A 160 6.70 12.80 -10.60
C LEU A 160 7.08 12.49 -9.16
N ASP A 161 6.64 11.33 -8.67
CA ASP A 161 7.18 10.75 -7.45
C ASP A 161 8.57 10.19 -7.73
N LEU A 162 9.54 11.10 -7.75
CA LEU A 162 10.92 10.94 -8.16
C LEU A 162 11.77 11.90 -7.32
N THR A 163 12.92 11.42 -6.85
CA THR A 163 13.85 12.17 -6.02
C THR A 163 15.27 11.91 -6.50
N TYR A 164 16.03 12.97 -6.77
CA TYR A 164 17.49 12.87 -6.83
C TYR A 164 18.01 12.69 -5.41
N VAL A 165 18.50 11.49 -5.10
CA VAL A 165 19.17 11.20 -3.83
C VAL A 165 20.52 11.91 -3.83
N THR A 166 21.24 11.76 -4.94
CA THR A 166 22.41 12.55 -5.36
C THR A 166 22.20 13.02 -6.80
N ASP A 167 23.14 13.78 -7.36
CA ASP A 167 23.02 14.29 -8.73
C ASP A 167 22.95 13.18 -9.79
N ARG A 168 23.51 12.00 -9.51
CA ARG A 168 23.57 10.85 -10.44
C ARG A 168 22.78 9.62 -9.96
N VAL A 169 22.09 9.71 -8.82
CA VAL A 169 21.30 8.60 -8.26
C VAL A 169 19.86 9.04 -8.02
N ILE A 170 18.94 8.45 -8.77
CA ILE A 170 17.51 8.77 -8.71
C ILE A 170 16.76 7.62 -8.02
N ALA A 171 15.93 7.96 -7.04
CA ALA A 171 14.95 7.07 -6.43
C ALA A 171 13.54 7.47 -6.88
N MET A 172 12.74 6.53 -7.39
CA MET A 172 11.38 6.82 -7.84
C MET A 172 10.37 5.72 -7.50
N SER A 173 9.09 6.05 -7.60
CA SER A 173 8.02 5.05 -7.55
C SER A 173 7.80 4.38 -8.91
N PHE A 174 7.08 3.25 -8.89
CA PHE A 174 6.85 2.42 -10.07
C PHE A 174 6.31 3.22 -11.28
N PRO A 175 6.97 3.17 -12.45
CA PRO A 175 6.46 3.71 -13.70
C PRO A 175 5.33 2.81 -14.21
N SER A 176 4.14 3.38 -14.34
CA SER A 176 2.90 2.63 -14.53
C SER A 176 2.20 2.95 -15.85
N SER A 177 1.50 1.95 -16.37
CA SER A 177 0.66 2.04 -17.58
C SER A 177 -0.81 1.82 -17.24
N GLY A 178 -1.70 2.13 -18.19
CA GLY A 178 -3.14 1.89 -18.06
C GLY A 178 -3.76 2.65 -16.88
N LYS A 179 -4.70 2.00 -16.17
CA LYS A 179 -5.44 2.61 -15.06
C LYS A 179 -4.55 3.04 -13.88
N GLN A 180 -3.40 2.37 -13.67
CA GLN A 180 -2.49 2.70 -12.56
C GLN A 180 -1.79 4.05 -12.76
N ALA A 181 -1.61 4.49 -14.01
CA ALA A 181 -1.03 5.79 -14.34
C ALA A 181 -1.88 6.99 -13.87
N PHE A 182 -3.16 6.75 -13.55
CA PHE A 182 -4.02 7.77 -12.96
C PHE A 182 -3.50 8.24 -11.60
N TYR A 183 -2.88 7.33 -10.84
CA TYR A 183 -2.56 7.53 -9.45
C TYR A 183 -1.09 7.26 -9.09
N ARG A 184 -0.31 6.68 -10.02
CA ARG A 184 1.16 6.56 -9.97
C ARG A 184 1.81 7.36 -11.10
N ASN A 185 3.14 7.31 -11.16
CA ASN A 185 3.90 7.91 -12.24
C ASN A 185 3.50 7.28 -13.59
N PRO A 186 3.03 8.04 -14.58
CA PRO A 186 2.83 7.52 -15.93
C PRO A 186 4.18 7.15 -16.55
N ILE A 187 4.33 5.93 -17.07
CA ILE A 187 5.62 5.46 -17.63
C ILE A 187 6.13 6.38 -18.75
N LYS A 188 5.23 6.89 -19.60
CA LYS A 188 5.57 7.82 -20.69
C LYS A 188 6.14 9.14 -20.16
N GLU A 189 5.64 9.63 -19.02
CA GLU A 189 6.18 10.85 -18.40
C GLU A 189 7.52 10.61 -17.72
N VAL A 190 7.75 9.43 -17.16
CA VAL A 190 9.07 9.04 -16.63
C VAL A 190 10.09 8.89 -17.76
N ALA A 191 9.72 8.23 -18.85
CA ALA A 191 10.57 8.13 -20.04
C ALA A 191 10.88 9.52 -20.60
N ARG A 192 9.86 10.37 -20.81
CA ARG A 192 10.05 11.77 -21.23
C ARG A 192 11.00 12.53 -20.30
N PHE A 193 10.86 12.33 -18.99
CA PHE A 193 11.73 12.97 -18.01
C PHE A 193 13.19 12.53 -18.19
N LEU A 194 13.44 11.22 -18.23
CA LEU A 194 14.79 10.67 -18.35
C LEU A 194 15.42 11.01 -19.70
N ASP A 195 14.66 10.96 -20.79
CA ASP A 195 15.13 11.32 -22.13
C ASP A 195 15.41 12.84 -22.22
N THR A 196 14.60 13.70 -21.60
CA THR A 196 14.84 15.16 -21.62
C THR A 196 16.05 15.55 -20.77
N LYS A 197 16.29 14.87 -19.64
CA LYS A 197 17.29 15.28 -18.65
C LYS A 197 18.62 14.53 -18.77
N HIS A 198 18.61 13.31 -19.30
CA HIS A 198 19.73 12.38 -19.29
C HIS A 198 19.76 11.55 -20.58
N GLU A 199 19.48 12.15 -21.74
CA GLU A 199 19.43 11.45 -23.02
C GLU A 199 20.65 10.55 -23.22
N GLY A 200 20.44 9.25 -23.48
CA GLY A 200 21.54 8.28 -23.64
C GLY A 200 22.30 7.91 -22.36
N HIS A 201 22.14 8.66 -21.26
CA HIS A 201 22.94 8.58 -20.05
C HIS A 201 22.18 8.06 -18.82
N TYR A 202 21.09 7.30 -18.98
CA TYR A 202 20.41 6.65 -17.85
C TYR A 202 20.25 5.13 -17.99
N LYS A 203 20.34 4.44 -16.86
CA LYS A 203 19.94 3.03 -16.69
C LYS A 203 18.91 2.89 -15.57
N VAL A 204 17.86 2.11 -15.81
CA VAL A 204 16.75 1.90 -14.87
C VAL A 204 16.89 0.55 -14.18
N PHE A 205 16.72 0.52 -12.85
CA PHE A 205 16.69 -0.70 -12.06
C PHE A 205 15.29 -0.91 -11.48
N ASN A 206 14.63 -1.98 -11.91
CA ASN A 206 13.32 -2.41 -11.42
C ASN A 206 13.48 -3.49 -10.34
N LEU A 207 13.15 -3.13 -9.10
CA LEU A 207 13.29 -4.00 -7.94
C LEU A 207 12.04 -4.86 -7.63
N CYS A 208 11.01 -4.80 -8.48
CA CYS A 208 9.77 -5.55 -8.27
C CYS A 208 9.90 -7.00 -8.75
N SER A 209 9.74 -7.96 -7.83
CA SER A 209 9.48 -9.35 -8.19
C SER A 209 8.11 -9.49 -8.88
N GLU A 210 7.13 -8.76 -8.37
CA GLU A 210 5.72 -8.91 -8.71
C GLU A 210 5.31 -8.20 -10.01
N LYS A 211 6.14 -7.30 -10.54
CA LYS A 211 5.76 -6.38 -11.62
C LYS A 211 6.90 -6.05 -12.58
N GLY A 212 6.57 -6.04 -13.87
CA GLY A 212 7.40 -5.53 -14.95
C GLY A 212 6.62 -4.59 -15.87
N TYR A 213 7.30 -4.10 -16.89
CA TYR A 213 6.77 -3.32 -17.99
C TYR A 213 7.66 -3.56 -19.21
N ASP A 214 7.21 -3.14 -20.39
CA ASP A 214 8.00 -3.22 -21.61
C ASP A 214 9.27 -2.36 -21.49
N PRO A 215 10.48 -2.95 -21.54
CA PRO A 215 11.73 -2.21 -21.41
C PRO A 215 11.99 -1.27 -22.60
N GLN A 216 11.27 -1.41 -23.71
CA GLN A 216 11.37 -0.50 -24.86
C GLN A 216 11.07 0.96 -24.46
N HIS A 217 10.22 1.19 -23.45
CA HIS A 217 9.96 2.53 -22.92
C HIS A 217 11.21 3.27 -22.44
N PHE A 218 12.27 2.54 -22.11
CA PHE A 218 13.54 3.05 -21.61
C PHE A 218 14.71 2.61 -22.48
N HIS A 219 14.46 2.42 -23.78
CA HIS A 219 15.47 2.04 -24.79
C HIS A 219 16.25 0.77 -24.40
N TYR A 220 15.57 -0.20 -23.79
CA TYR A 220 16.15 -1.45 -23.29
C TYR A 220 17.26 -1.29 -22.24
N ARG A 221 17.43 -0.10 -21.64
CA ARG A 221 18.34 0.16 -20.52
C ARG A 221 17.67 -0.11 -19.17
N VAL A 222 17.05 -1.28 -19.04
CA VAL A 222 16.36 -1.72 -17.82
C VAL A 222 16.95 -3.03 -17.31
N GLU A 223 17.34 -3.04 -16.04
CA GLU A 223 17.77 -4.26 -15.33
C GLU A 223 16.80 -4.58 -14.19
N ARG A 224 16.58 -5.86 -13.92
CA ARG A 224 15.66 -6.32 -12.88
C ARG A 224 16.42 -7.00 -11.76
N VAL A 225 16.06 -6.64 -10.53
CA VAL A 225 16.46 -7.35 -9.30
C VAL A 225 15.18 -7.77 -8.61
N PHE A 226 14.98 -9.07 -8.42
CA PHE A 226 13.68 -9.59 -7.95
C PHE A 226 13.64 -9.55 -6.42
N ILE A 227 13.00 -8.51 -5.87
CA ILE A 227 12.85 -8.35 -4.42
C ILE A 227 11.36 -8.28 -4.06
N ASP A 228 10.91 -9.17 -3.19
CA ASP A 228 9.52 -9.16 -2.70
C ASP A 228 9.21 -7.93 -1.85
N ASP A 229 7.95 -7.47 -1.87
CA ASP A 229 7.53 -6.29 -1.12
C ASP A 229 7.81 -6.49 0.39
N HIS A 230 8.47 -5.53 1.03
CA HIS A 230 8.90 -5.60 2.45
C HIS A 230 9.92 -6.71 2.79
N ASN A 231 10.62 -7.26 1.81
CA ASN A 231 11.69 -8.22 2.01
C ASN A 231 13.05 -7.63 1.56
N VAL A 232 14.08 -8.47 1.59
CA VAL A 232 15.48 -8.16 1.26
C VAL A 232 15.90 -8.90 -0.02
N PRO A 233 16.87 -8.37 -0.80
CA PRO A 233 17.53 -9.15 -1.85
C PRO A 233 18.44 -10.22 -1.25
N ALA A 234 18.82 -11.23 -2.04
CA ALA A 234 19.94 -12.07 -1.67
C ALA A 234 21.25 -11.25 -1.68
N LEU A 235 22.22 -11.59 -0.81
CA LEU A 235 23.50 -10.87 -0.80
C LEU A 235 24.25 -10.96 -2.14
N GLU A 236 24.11 -12.09 -2.84
CA GLU A 236 24.67 -12.27 -4.18
C GLU A 236 24.03 -11.30 -5.20
N ASP A 237 22.73 -11.06 -5.11
CA ASP A 237 22.04 -10.12 -6.00
C ASP A 237 22.44 -8.67 -5.72
N MET A 238 22.78 -8.34 -4.46
CA MET A 238 23.36 -7.04 -4.12
C MET A 238 24.72 -6.83 -4.79
N LEU A 239 25.59 -7.85 -4.79
CA LEU A 239 26.88 -7.80 -5.46
C LEU A 239 26.75 -7.69 -6.99
N LYS A 240 25.82 -8.45 -7.59
CA LYS A 240 25.51 -8.36 -9.03
C LYS A 240 25.02 -6.96 -9.41
N PHE A 241 24.09 -6.43 -8.62
CA PHE A 241 23.57 -5.08 -8.79
C PHE A 241 24.69 -4.04 -8.74
N THR A 242 25.54 -4.05 -7.72
CA THR A 242 26.60 -3.04 -7.61
C THR A 242 27.67 -3.19 -8.69
N ALA A 243 28.00 -4.42 -9.12
CA ALA A 243 28.88 -4.63 -10.25
C ALA A 243 28.33 -4.00 -11.54
N SER A 244 27.05 -4.24 -11.83
CA SER A 244 26.34 -3.64 -12.97
C SER A 244 26.28 -2.11 -12.88
N VAL A 245 26.04 -1.55 -11.70
CA VAL A 245 26.07 -0.10 -11.49
C VAL A 245 27.47 0.47 -11.65
N ARG A 246 28.52 -0.18 -11.12
CA ARG A 246 29.91 0.26 -11.31
C ARG A 246 30.29 0.32 -12.78
N GLU A 247 29.98 -0.72 -13.55
CA GLU A 247 30.23 -0.78 -14.98
C GLU A 247 29.51 0.36 -15.73
N TRP A 248 28.22 0.56 -15.43
CA TRP A 248 27.45 1.64 -16.05
C TRP A 248 28.01 3.03 -15.69
N MET A 249 28.30 3.26 -14.42
CA MET A 249 28.71 4.58 -13.91
C MET A 249 30.13 4.97 -14.30
N SER A 250 31.01 3.98 -14.55
CA SER A 250 32.39 4.20 -15.01
C SER A 250 32.49 4.45 -16.51
N ALA A 251 31.51 4.00 -17.29
CA ALA A 251 31.50 4.16 -18.75
C ALA A 251 31.39 5.64 -19.18
N ASP A 252 30.69 6.48 -18.41
CA ASP A 252 30.57 7.92 -18.68
C ASP A 252 30.31 8.71 -17.40
N PRO A 253 30.99 9.86 -17.14
CA PRO A 253 30.72 10.71 -15.98
C PRO A 253 29.32 11.33 -15.95
N GLN A 254 28.61 11.41 -17.08
CA GLN A 254 27.23 11.87 -17.16
C GLN A 254 26.21 10.78 -16.82
N ASN A 255 26.62 9.50 -16.80
CA ASN A 255 25.70 8.40 -16.55
C ASN A 255 25.04 8.50 -15.18
N VAL A 256 23.73 8.29 -15.15
CA VAL A 256 22.89 8.25 -13.95
C VAL A 256 22.17 6.91 -13.85
N ILE A 257 21.75 6.56 -12.63
CA ILE A 257 20.89 5.41 -12.38
C ILE A 257 19.54 5.85 -11.82
N ALA A 258 18.46 5.21 -12.27
CA ALA A 258 17.12 5.40 -11.73
C ALA A 258 16.61 4.09 -11.12
N ILE A 259 16.54 4.03 -9.80
CA ILE A 259 16.18 2.84 -9.04
C ILE A 259 14.74 2.99 -8.56
N HIS A 260 13.92 1.97 -8.78
CA HIS A 260 12.54 1.99 -8.34
C HIS A 260 12.05 0.62 -7.85
N CYS A 261 11.03 0.65 -6.99
CA CYS A 261 10.20 -0.49 -6.67
C CYS A 261 8.73 -0.07 -6.83
N LYS A 262 7.81 -0.65 -6.06
CA LYS A 262 6.41 -0.20 -6.00
C LYS A 262 6.30 1.19 -5.39
N GLY A 263 6.81 1.38 -4.17
CA GLY A 263 6.67 2.62 -3.39
C GLY A 263 7.80 3.62 -3.56
N GLY A 264 8.98 3.17 -4.03
CA GLY A 264 10.21 3.97 -4.00
C GLY A 264 10.66 4.27 -2.56
N LYS A 265 10.49 3.31 -1.63
CA LYS A 265 10.80 3.40 -0.20
C LYS A 265 11.75 2.26 0.23
N GLY A 266 11.29 1.23 0.94
CA GLY A 266 12.08 0.11 1.47
C GLY A 266 13.10 -0.48 0.51
N ARG A 267 12.64 -1.27 -0.48
CA ARG A 267 13.50 -1.93 -1.48
C ARG A 267 14.44 -0.95 -2.21
N THR A 268 13.90 0.19 -2.62
CA THR A 268 14.68 1.23 -3.32
C THR A 268 15.77 1.82 -2.42
N GLY A 269 15.44 2.12 -1.18
CA GLY A 269 16.38 2.63 -0.18
C GLY A 269 17.48 1.63 0.09
N THR A 270 17.16 0.34 0.23
CA THR A 270 18.17 -0.72 0.39
C THR A 270 19.20 -0.67 -0.72
N MET A 271 18.78 -0.74 -1.99
CA MET A 271 19.73 -0.77 -3.11
C MET A 271 20.44 0.58 -3.35
N VAL A 272 19.77 1.70 -3.08
CA VAL A 272 20.39 3.03 -3.12
C VAL A 272 21.49 3.14 -2.08
N CYS A 273 21.22 2.81 -0.81
CA CYS A 273 22.19 2.86 0.28
C CYS A 273 23.35 1.89 0.01
N THR A 274 23.07 0.68 -0.48
CA THR A 274 24.11 -0.26 -0.94
C THR A 274 25.04 0.37 -1.97
N TRP A 275 24.52 1.09 -2.97
CA TRP A 275 25.35 1.79 -3.94
C TRP A 275 26.14 2.96 -3.33
N LEU A 276 25.52 3.73 -2.43
CA LEU A 276 26.20 4.83 -1.73
C LEU A 276 27.40 4.34 -0.90
N ILE A 277 27.27 3.17 -0.27
CA ILE A 277 28.38 2.49 0.41
C ILE A 277 29.41 1.97 -0.59
N ASP A 278 28.98 1.28 -1.65
CA ASP A 278 29.87 0.66 -2.65
C ASP A 278 30.76 1.67 -3.38
N SER A 279 30.22 2.86 -3.62
CA SER A 279 30.84 3.97 -4.33
C SER A 279 31.60 4.95 -3.42
N ASP A 280 31.83 4.58 -2.16
CA ASP A 280 32.59 5.37 -1.17
C ASP A 280 32.01 6.78 -0.89
N GLN A 281 30.73 7.01 -1.21
CA GLN A 281 30.05 8.26 -0.87
C GLN A 281 29.67 8.30 0.62
N PHE A 282 29.52 7.13 1.24
CA PHE A 282 29.29 6.93 2.65
C PHE A 282 30.15 5.77 3.15
N GLU A 283 30.69 5.90 4.36
CA GLU A 283 31.48 4.85 5.01
C GLU A 283 30.59 3.91 5.85
N SER A 284 29.52 4.45 6.44
CA SER A 284 28.61 3.79 7.38
C SER A 284 27.25 3.50 6.75
N ALA A 285 26.78 2.25 6.87
CA ALA A 285 25.43 1.87 6.46
C ALA A 285 24.37 2.75 7.13
N GLN A 286 24.53 3.02 8.43
CA GLN A 286 23.60 3.84 9.21
C GLN A 286 23.46 5.25 8.62
N ASP A 287 24.58 5.92 8.35
CA ASP A 287 24.59 7.29 7.82
C ASP A 287 23.94 7.33 6.43
N SER A 288 24.20 6.32 5.60
CA SER A 288 23.59 6.21 4.27
C SER A 288 22.07 6.02 4.33
N LEU A 289 21.57 5.25 5.31
CA LEU A 289 20.15 4.97 5.53
C LEU A 289 19.42 6.23 6.02
N GLU A 290 20.03 6.94 6.97
CA GLU A 290 19.53 8.22 7.47
C GLU A 290 19.45 9.25 6.35
N TYR A 291 20.56 9.44 5.62
CA TYR A 291 20.62 10.33 4.47
C TYR A 291 19.53 10.03 3.44
N PHE A 292 19.37 8.77 3.04
CA PHE A 292 18.30 8.39 2.11
C PHE A 292 16.92 8.75 2.66
N GLY A 293 16.67 8.45 3.93
CA GLY A 293 15.43 8.81 4.63
C GLY A 293 15.15 10.32 4.59
N GLU A 294 16.16 11.15 4.83
CA GLU A 294 16.04 12.61 4.79
C GLU A 294 15.80 13.14 3.38
N ARG A 295 16.47 12.58 2.37
CA ARG A 295 16.27 12.98 0.97
C ARG A 295 14.91 12.58 0.46
N ARG A 296 14.42 11.40 0.86
CA ARG A 296 13.14 10.85 0.40
C ARG A 296 11.93 11.45 1.11
N THR A 297 12.09 11.90 2.35
CA THR A 297 11.01 12.46 3.19
C THR A 297 10.93 13.98 3.07
N ASP A 298 9.75 14.49 2.74
CA ASP A 298 9.44 15.92 2.88
C ASP A 298 8.88 16.19 4.30
N LYS A 299 9.77 16.53 5.22
CA LYS A 299 9.45 16.82 6.63
C LYS A 299 8.51 18.03 6.79
N THR A 300 8.35 18.89 5.76
CA THR A 300 7.41 20.03 5.81
C THR A 300 5.95 19.59 5.68
N ARG A 301 5.69 18.39 5.16
CA ARG A 301 4.34 17.87 4.92
C ARG A 301 3.86 16.88 6.00
N SER A 302 4.78 16.15 6.61
CA SER A 302 4.51 15.20 7.71
C SER A 302 5.83 14.71 8.32
N SER A 303 5.79 14.33 9.60
CA SER A 303 6.89 13.65 10.30
C SER A 303 7.03 12.16 9.96
N LYS A 304 6.13 11.59 9.13
CA LYS A 304 6.18 10.18 8.74
C LYS A 304 7.45 9.87 7.94
N PHE A 305 8.27 8.95 8.44
CA PHE A 305 9.51 8.52 7.78
C PHE A 305 9.22 7.78 6.45
N GLN A 306 9.97 8.10 5.40
CA GLN A 306 9.81 7.55 4.03
C GLN A 306 11.06 6.82 3.51
N GLY A 307 12.02 6.49 4.39
CA GLY A 307 13.25 5.78 4.04
C GLY A 307 13.08 4.25 3.96
N VAL A 308 14.11 3.51 4.39
CA VAL A 308 14.06 2.05 4.49
C VAL A 308 13.01 1.62 5.52
N GLU A 309 12.21 0.60 5.19
CA GLU A 309 10.95 0.32 5.91
C GLU A 309 11.03 -0.81 6.92
N THR A 310 12.04 -1.68 6.84
CA THR A 310 12.16 -2.86 7.70
C THR A 310 13.58 -2.99 8.25
N PRO A 311 13.76 -3.42 9.51
CA PRO A 311 15.07 -3.67 10.07
C PRO A 311 15.90 -4.68 9.27
N SER A 312 15.27 -5.72 8.70
CA SER A 312 15.97 -6.65 7.82
C SER A 312 16.61 -5.97 6.60
N GLN A 313 15.92 -5.00 5.99
CA GLN A 313 16.49 -4.20 4.90
C GLN A 313 17.70 -3.38 5.35
N SER A 314 17.64 -2.74 6.52
CA SER A 314 18.78 -1.99 7.08
C SER A 314 19.95 -2.92 7.39
N ARG A 315 19.68 -4.10 7.98
CA ARG A 315 20.67 -5.13 8.28
C ARG A 315 21.43 -5.58 7.03
N TYR A 316 20.74 -5.77 5.90
CA TYR A 316 21.38 -6.19 4.66
C TYR A 316 22.26 -5.10 4.04
N VAL A 317 21.96 -3.81 4.26
CA VAL A 317 22.90 -2.72 3.94
C VAL A 317 24.16 -2.82 4.80
N GLY A 318 24.02 -3.10 6.10
CA GLY A 318 25.15 -3.36 7.00
C GLY A 318 25.98 -4.59 6.62
N TYR A 319 25.33 -5.68 6.20
CA TYR A 319 26.04 -6.84 5.63
C TYR A 319 26.85 -6.46 4.39
N TYR A 320 26.28 -5.63 3.51
CA TYR A 320 27.01 -5.17 2.34
C TYR A 320 28.21 -4.28 2.69
N GLU A 321 28.07 -3.38 3.65
CA GLU A 321 29.20 -2.59 4.18
C GLU A 321 30.37 -3.49 4.61
N VAL A 322 30.06 -4.56 5.36
CA VAL A 322 31.07 -5.55 5.75
C VAL A 322 31.65 -6.29 4.55
N MET A 323 30.83 -6.72 3.58
CA MET A 323 31.32 -7.38 2.35
C MET A 323 32.27 -6.48 1.56
N LYS A 324 31.95 -5.20 1.42
CA LYS A 324 32.82 -4.22 0.76
C LYS A 324 34.13 -4.05 1.52
N ASN A 325 34.06 -3.77 2.82
CA ASN A 325 35.21 -3.33 3.60
C ASN A 325 36.14 -4.48 4.04
N LYS A 326 35.59 -5.66 4.37
CA LYS A 326 36.36 -6.81 4.89
C LYS A 326 36.57 -7.91 3.87
N PHE A 327 35.66 -8.06 2.90
CA PHE A 327 35.68 -9.17 1.94
C PHE A 327 35.89 -8.70 0.50
N ASN A 328 36.33 -7.45 0.29
CA ASN A 328 36.63 -6.88 -1.04
C ASN A 328 35.50 -7.11 -2.06
N ARG A 329 34.25 -6.84 -1.65
CA ARG A 329 33.03 -7.04 -2.46
C ARG A 329 32.85 -8.49 -2.90
N GLN A 330 33.16 -9.43 -2.02
CA GLN A 330 32.86 -10.86 -2.18
C GLN A 330 31.95 -11.33 -1.05
N LEU A 331 31.29 -12.46 -1.27
CA LEU A 331 30.54 -13.12 -0.20
C LEU A 331 31.52 -13.56 0.90
N PRO A 332 31.16 -13.41 2.18
CA PRO A 332 31.92 -14.03 3.25
C PRO A 332 31.90 -15.57 3.10
N PRO A 333 32.82 -16.30 3.76
CA PRO A 333 32.82 -17.75 3.73
C PRO A 333 31.45 -18.33 4.09
N PRO A 334 30.91 -19.29 3.32
CA PRO A 334 29.62 -19.89 3.61
C PRO A 334 29.69 -20.63 4.95
N GLN A 335 28.63 -20.49 5.75
CA GLN A 335 28.52 -21.12 7.06
C GLN A 335 27.22 -21.91 7.12
N SER A 336 27.32 -23.24 7.14
CA SER A 336 26.20 -24.14 7.35
C SER A 336 25.93 -24.30 8.85
N LEU A 337 24.69 -24.02 9.28
CA LEU A 337 24.30 -24.07 10.69
C LEU A 337 22.99 -24.80 10.87
N ARG A 338 22.86 -25.56 11.95
CA ARG A 338 21.57 -26.15 12.35
C ARG A 338 20.85 -25.26 13.34
N ILE A 339 19.63 -24.84 13.05
CA ILE A 339 18.83 -24.08 14.02
C ILE A 339 18.33 -25.04 15.10
N LYS A 340 18.74 -24.82 16.35
CA LYS A 340 18.40 -25.67 17.49
C LYS A 340 17.15 -25.19 18.21
N SER A 341 17.10 -23.90 18.54
CA SER A 341 15.99 -23.34 19.31
C SER A 341 15.86 -21.83 19.12
N LEU A 342 14.67 -21.35 19.42
CA LEU A 342 14.29 -19.94 19.40
C LEU A 342 13.83 -19.58 20.82
N ARG A 343 14.52 -18.63 21.47
CA ARG A 343 14.07 -18.06 22.74
C ARG A 343 13.41 -16.72 22.47
N ILE A 344 12.15 -16.59 22.85
CA ILE A 344 11.38 -15.35 22.76
C ILE A 344 11.40 -14.71 24.16
N HIS A 345 11.94 -13.50 24.24
CA HIS A 345 12.03 -12.72 25.46
C HIS A 345 10.84 -11.77 25.58
N SER A 346 10.46 -11.45 26.82
CA SER A 346 9.27 -10.68 27.17
C SER A 346 7.99 -11.18 26.48
N ILE A 347 7.72 -12.48 26.60
CA ILE A 347 6.58 -13.12 25.93
C ILE A 347 5.23 -12.83 26.61
N ALA A 348 5.21 -12.48 27.91
CA ALA A 348 3.97 -12.21 28.64
C ALA A 348 3.13 -11.11 27.96
N GLY A 349 1.85 -11.40 27.72
CA GLY A 349 0.93 -10.52 27.01
C GLY A 349 1.03 -10.56 25.48
N VAL A 350 2.01 -11.28 24.91
CA VAL A 350 2.10 -11.55 23.47
C VAL A 350 1.42 -12.88 23.16
N GLY A 351 0.28 -12.81 22.46
CA GLY A 351 -0.51 -14.00 22.12
C GLY A 351 -1.11 -14.61 23.38
N ARG A 352 -0.83 -15.88 23.64
CA ARG A 352 -1.20 -16.55 24.90
C ARG A 352 -0.20 -16.29 26.03
N GLY A 353 0.92 -15.63 25.76
CA GLY A 353 1.93 -15.29 26.77
C GLY A 353 2.88 -16.43 27.12
N ASP A 354 2.82 -17.57 26.44
CA ASP A 354 3.63 -18.76 26.70
C ASP A 354 4.26 -19.37 25.43
N GLY A 355 4.02 -18.75 24.27
CA GLY A 355 4.48 -19.22 22.95
C GLY A 355 3.68 -20.38 22.36
N SER A 356 2.68 -20.93 23.06
CA SER A 356 1.90 -22.09 22.60
C SER A 356 1.04 -21.80 21.37
N ASP A 357 0.66 -20.54 21.13
CA ASP A 357 -0.11 -20.13 19.97
C ASP A 357 0.72 -19.93 18.69
N LEU A 358 2.05 -20.03 18.79
CA LEU A 358 2.95 -19.69 17.68
C LEU A 358 3.14 -20.84 16.70
N LYS A 359 3.38 -20.46 15.44
CA LYS A 359 3.82 -21.35 14.38
C LYS A 359 5.01 -20.72 13.68
N VAL A 360 6.10 -21.47 13.55
CA VAL A 360 7.35 -20.96 12.97
C VAL A 360 7.54 -21.56 11.59
N LYS A 361 7.87 -20.72 10.61
CA LYS A 361 8.29 -21.12 9.26
C LYS A 361 9.70 -20.63 9.01
N ILE A 362 10.56 -21.50 8.51
CA ILE A 362 11.94 -21.17 8.12
C ILE A 362 12.03 -21.37 6.61
N ILE A 363 12.43 -20.30 5.92
CA ILE A 363 12.50 -20.24 4.46
C ILE A 363 13.93 -19.91 4.06
N VAL A 364 14.46 -20.65 3.09
CA VAL A 364 15.80 -20.46 2.52
C VAL A 364 15.66 -20.49 1.00
N ARG A 365 16.22 -19.48 0.31
CA ARG A 365 16.13 -19.34 -1.16
C ARG A 365 14.68 -19.42 -1.70
N GLY A 366 13.72 -18.87 -0.96
CA GLY A 366 12.30 -18.87 -1.33
C GLY A 366 11.54 -20.16 -1.02
N GLU A 367 12.22 -21.22 -0.58
CA GLU A 367 11.61 -22.52 -0.27
C GLU A 367 11.38 -22.69 1.24
N LEU A 368 10.22 -23.22 1.62
CA LEU A 368 9.90 -23.57 3.01
C LEU A 368 10.70 -24.83 3.40
N VAL A 369 11.80 -24.66 4.13
CA VAL A 369 12.68 -25.77 4.53
C VAL A 369 12.27 -26.39 5.86
N PHE A 370 11.52 -25.68 6.70
CA PHE A 370 11.04 -26.20 7.97
C PHE A 370 9.81 -25.45 8.47
N GLN A 371 8.94 -26.18 9.17
CA GLN A 371 7.80 -25.62 9.86
C GLN A 371 7.56 -26.38 11.17
N CYS A 372 7.24 -25.65 12.23
CA CYS A 372 6.74 -26.23 13.47
C CYS A 372 5.47 -25.51 13.96
N VAL A 373 4.60 -26.25 14.64
CA VAL A 373 3.35 -25.72 15.19
C VAL A 373 3.30 -25.98 16.69
N CYS A 374 3.44 -24.90 17.49
CA CYS A 374 3.66 -25.01 18.93
C CYS A 374 2.46 -25.59 19.68
N ALA A 375 1.24 -25.29 19.22
CA ALA A 375 0.00 -25.77 19.86
C ALA A 375 -0.12 -27.30 19.82
N GLN A 376 0.36 -27.93 18.75
CA GLN A 376 0.38 -29.38 18.57
C GLN A 376 1.73 -30.02 18.95
N GLN A 377 2.74 -29.21 19.31
CA GLN A 377 4.13 -29.64 19.43
C GLN A 377 4.62 -30.42 18.18
N GLU A 378 4.15 -30.00 17.01
CA GLU A 378 4.55 -30.59 15.73
C GLU A 378 5.93 -30.03 15.35
N ASN A 379 6.93 -30.92 15.22
CA ASN A 379 8.33 -30.59 14.95
C ASN A 379 8.98 -29.62 15.96
N CYS A 380 8.37 -29.37 17.12
CA CYS A 380 8.97 -28.58 18.18
C CYS A 380 8.44 -28.97 19.56
N THR A 381 9.16 -28.56 20.60
CA THR A 381 8.67 -28.58 21.97
C THR A 381 8.81 -27.17 22.55
N VAL A 382 7.75 -26.65 23.16
CA VAL A 382 7.74 -25.32 23.77
C VAL A 382 7.92 -25.44 25.27
N PHE A 383 8.87 -24.68 25.81
CA PHE A 383 9.18 -24.58 27.22
C PHE A 383 8.91 -23.15 27.69
N PRO A 384 7.80 -22.91 28.42
CA PRO A 384 7.59 -21.63 29.10
C PRO A 384 8.64 -21.44 30.20
N ASP A 385 9.29 -20.28 30.21
CA ASP A 385 10.23 -19.82 31.23
C ASP A 385 9.60 -18.61 31.93
N ALA A 386 8.56 -18.88 32.74
CA ALA A 386 7.77 -17.85 33.40
C ALA A 386 8.63 -16.99 34.35
N GLY A 387 9.66 -17.57 34.97
CA GLY A 387 10.58 -16.85 35.85
C GLY A 387 11.42 -15.80 35.13
N SER A 388 11.73 -16.02 33.85
CA SER A 388 12.48 -15.08 33.02
C SER A 388 11.62 -14.34 32.00
N ASN A 389 10.28 -14.41 32.12
CA ASN A 389 9.33 -13.86 31.14
C ASN A 389 9.67 -14.26 29.69
N ALA A 390 9.95 -15.54 29.46
CA ALA A 390 10.39 -16.03 28.16
C ALA A 390 9.68 -17.33 27.76
N ALA A 391 9.75 -17.68 26.48
CA ALA A 391 9.38 -18.99 25.97
C ALA A 391 10.48 -19.51 25.05
N VAL A 392 10.83 -20.78 25.19
CA VAL A 392 11.83 -21.44 24.34
C VAL A 392 11.13 -22.46 23.45
N ILE A 393 11.21 -22.26 22.14
CA ILE A 393 10.76 -23.20 21.12
C ILE A 393 11.99 -24.02 20.70
N SER A 394 12.08 -25.26 21.19
CA SER A 394 13.11 -26.20 20.77
C SER A 394 12.67 -26.92 19.50
N LEU A 395 13.45 -26.83 18.42
CA LEU A 395 13.09 -27.43 17.14
C LEU A 395 13.53 -28.90 17.12
N GLN A 396 12.58 -29.81 16.91
CA GLN A 396 12.88 -31.22 16.73
C GLN A 396 13.47 -31.42 15.33
N ASN A 397 14.69 -31.94 15.25
CA ASN A 397 15.43 -32.06 13.98
C ASN A 397 15.46 -30.75 13.17
N GLY A 398 15.69 -29.62 13.85
CA GLY A 398 15.71 -28.30 13.21
C GLY A 398 16.63 -28.26 11.97
N PRO A 399 16.31 -27.43 10.98
CA PRO A 399 16.92 -27.50 9.65
C PRO A 399 18.38 -27.07 9.69
N VAL A 400 19.18 -27.65 8.79
CA VAL A 400 20.47 -27.08 8.38
C VAL A 400 20.20 -25.98 7.36
N VAL A 401 20.73 -24.80 7.61
CA VAL A 401 20.53 -23.60 6.78
C VAL A 401 21.89 -22.99 6.41
N GLU A 402 21.95 -22.37 5.23
CA GLU A 402 23.12 -21.66 4.71
C GLU A 402 22.67 -20.47 3.85
N GLY A 403 23.38 -19.35 3.97
CA GLY A 403 23.10 -18.13 3.23
C GLY A 403 21.96 -17.31 3.84
N ASP A 404 21.12 -16.73 2.99
CA ASP A 404 20.01 -15.86 3.39
C ASP A 404 18.82 -16.67 3.91
N VAL A 405 18.46 -16.46 5.17
CA VAL A 405 17.42 -17.21 5.90
C VAL A 405 16.35 -16.24 6.40
N LYS A 406 15.08 -16.59 6.13
CA LYS A 406 13.90 -15.91 6.68
C LYS A 406 13.26 -16.78 7.75
N VAL A 407 12.91 -16.18 8.88
CA VAL A 407 12.14 -16.84 9.94
C VAL A 407 10.86 -16.05 10.18
N MET A 408 9.71 -16.70 10.03
CA MET A 408 8.38 -16.10 10.17
C MET A 408 7.61 -16.73 11.33
N PHE A 409 6.86 -15.91 12.06
CA PHE A 409 6.05 -16.33 13.19
C PHE A 409 4.57 -16.03 12.92
N GLU A 410 3.77 -17.06 12.72
CA GLU A 410 2.31 -17.02 12.70
C GLU A 410 1.76 -17.22 14.13
N SER A 411 0.54 -16.77 14.40
CA SER A 411 -0.12 -16.96 15.70
C SER A 411 -1.61 -17.30 15.53
N SER A 412 -2.08 -18.27 16.30
CA SER A 412 -3.52 -18.61 16.39
C SER A 412 -4.28 -17.75 17.41
N ALA A 413 -3.61 -16.86 18.16
CA ALA A 413 -4.21 -16.03 19.20
C ALA A 413 -4.75 -14.68 18.69
N GLY A 414 -4.84 -14.49 17.37
CA GLY A 414 -5.35 -13.25 16.77
C GLY A 414 -4.41 -12.06 16.93
N LEU A 415 -3.09 -12.31 17.05
CA LEU A 415 -2.10 -11.24 17.10
C LEU A 415 -2.18 -10.34 15.85
N PRO A 416 -2.04 -9.01 16.00
CA PRO A 416 -2.06 -8.09 14.87
C PRO A 416 -0.99 -8.44 13.84
N LYS A 417 -1.43 -8.59 12.59
CA LYS A 417 -0.55 -8.91 11.46
C LYS A 417 0.00 -7.62 10.82
N GLY A 418 1.25 -7.68 10.40
CA GLY A 418 1.93 -6.59 9.70
C GLY A 418 2.24 -6.94 8.26
N TYR A 419 3.47 -6.64 7.83
CA TYR A 419 4.00 -7.14 6.57
C TYR A 419 4.07 -8.67 6.58
N GLU A 420 4.03 -9.28 5.39
CA GLU A 420 4.00 -10.74 5.20
C GLU A 420 2.78 -11.45 5.80
N ASP A 421 1.73 -10.71 6.19
CA ASP A 421 0.53 -11.24 6.85
C ASP A 421 0.82 -12.05 8.12
N VAL A 422 1.89 -11.71 8.83
CA VAL A 422 2.31 -12.34 10.09
C VAL A 422 2.52 -11.32 11.21
N PRO A 423 2.40 -11.72 12.49
CA PRO A 423 2.78 -10.91 13.64
C PRO A 423 4.19 -10.32 13.54
N PHE A 424 5.19 -11.15 13.26
CA PHE A 424 6.58 -10.74 13.11
C PHE A 424 7.42 -11.76 12.34
N TYR A 425 8.50 -11.29 11.74
CA TYR A 425 9.50 -12.09 11.03
C TYR A 425 10.85 -11.37 11.06
N PHE A 426 11.89 -12.02 10.57
CA PHE A 426 13.18 -11.40 10.32
C PHE A 426 13.98 -12.19 9.28
N TRP A 427 14.96 -11.52 8.67
CA TRP A 427 15.97 -12.09 7.81
C TRP A 427 17.36 -11.99 8.43
N PHE A 428 18.19 -13.00 8.22
CA PHE A 428 19.62 -12.97 8.52
C PHE A 428 20.40 -13.73 7.45
N ASN A 429 21.72 -13.61 7.46
CA ASN A 429 22.59 -14.44 6.64
C ASN A 429 23.51 -15.27 7.54
N THR A 430 23.65 -16.57 7.27
CA THR A 430 24.38 -17.48 8.17
C THR A 430 25.85 -17.16 8.30
N SER A 431 26.49 -16.58 7.28
CA SER A 431 27.92 -16.21 7.32
C SER A 431 28.24 -15.05 8.27
N PHE A 432 27.22 -14.39 8.82
CA PHE A 432 27.35 -13.33 9.81
C PHE A 432 26.96 -13.81 11.23
N VAL A 433 26.76 -15.11 11.41
CA VAL A 433 26.44 -15.68 12.72
C VAL A 433 27.70 -15.94 13.52
N GLU A 434 27.85 -15.21 14.62
CA GLU A 434 28.95 -15.39 15.55
C GLU A 434 28.51 -16.24 16.76
N HIS A 435 29.44 -17.00 17.34
CA HIS A 435 29.22 -17.73 18.60
C HIS A 435 27.98 -18.67 18.61
N ASN A 436 27.58 -19.18 17.44
CA ASN A 436 26.39 -20.03 17.26
C ASN A 436 25.10 -19.42 17.84
N LYS A 437 24.99 -18.08 17.84
CA LYS A 437 23.87 -17.37 18.44
C LYS A 437 23.60 -16.06 17.70
N LEU A 438 22.33 -15.73 17.48
CA LEU A 438 21.89 -14.41 17.05
C LEU A 438 20.85 -13.87 18.02
N PHE A 439 20.94 -12.59 18.35
CA PHE A 439 19.92 -11.88 19.13
C PHE A 439 19.38 -10.70 18.32
N PHE A 440 18.06 -10.60 18.26
CA PHE A 440 17.35 -9.50 17.65
C PHE A 440 16.49 -8.81 18.72
N PRO A 441 16.80 -7.57 19.13
CA PRO A 441 15.89 -6.77 19.93
C PRO A 441 14.62 -6.40 19.13
N ARG A 442 13.60 -5.88 19.81
CA ARG A 442 12.32 -5.48 19.21
C ARG A 442 12.48 -4.60 17.97
N GLU A 443 13.38 -3.64 18.04
CA GLU A 443 13.68 -2.65 17.00
C GLU A 443 14.29 -3.30 15.75
N GLU A 444 14.84 -4.51 15.89
CA GLU A 444 15.47 -5.29 14.83
C GLU A 444 14.56 -6.39 14.25
N LEU A 445 13.32 -6.49 14.71
CA LEU A 445 12.34 -7.44 14.21
C LEU A 445 11.36 -6.76 13.24
N ASP A 446 11.06 -7.42 12.13
CA ASP A 446 10.13 -6.90 11.13
C ASP A 446 8.70 -7.03 11.65
N ASN A 447 7.99 -5.89 11.68
CA ASN A 447 6.72 -5.57 12.35
C ASN A 447 6.84 -5.03 13.79
N PRO A 448 7.53 -5.68 14.76
CA PRO A 448 7.67 -5.15 16.12
C PRO A 448 8.41 -3.81 16.22
N HIS A 449 9.30 -3.50 15.27
CA HIS A 449 10.00 -2.21 15.19
C HIS A 449 9.05 -1.00 15.07
N LYS A 450 7.77 -1.21 14.72
CA LYS A 450 6.82 -0.10 14.51
C LYS A 450 6.28 0.39 15.86
N PRO A 451 6.36 1.70 16.18
CA PRO A 451 5.88 2.22 17.46
C PRO A 451 4.43 1.87 17.81
N LYS A 452 3.56 1.74 16.81
CA LYS A 452 2.15 1.35 16.99
C LYS A 452 1.95 -0.05 17.58
N THR A 453 2.99 -0.89 17.64
CA THR A 453 2.92 -2.24 18.22
C THR A 453 3.59 -2.34 19.59
N TRP A 454 4.13 -1.25 20.14
CA TRP A 454 4.91 -1.27 21.39
C TRP A 454 4.06 -1.42 22.66
N ASN A 455 2.74 -1.26 22.55
CA ASN A 455 1.82 -1.66 23.60
C ASN A 455 1.79 -3.19 23.78
N LEU A 456 2.01 -3.94 22.71
CA LEU A 456 2.09 -5.40 22.67
C LEU A 456 3.53 -5.88 22.88
N TYR A 457 4.46 -5.47 22.02
CA TYR A 457 5.88 -5.85 22.09
C TYR A 457 6.64 -4.84 22.96
N LYS A 458 6.95 -5.22 24.21
CA LYS A 458 7.64 -4.37 25.19
C LYS A 458 9.09 -4.09 24.79
N GLU A 459 9.74 -3.15 25.48
CA GLU A 459 11.10 -2.70 25.14
C GLU A 459 12.13 -3.83 25.21
N ASP A 460 11.96 -4.76 26.14
CA ASP A 460 12.76 -5.97 26.33
C ASP A 460 12.28 -7.17 25.50
N PHE A 461 11.29 -6.99 24.62
CA PHE A 461 10.89 -8.01 23.66
C PHE A 461 12.02 -8.26 22.65
N GLY A 462 12.32 -9.52 22.39
CA GLY A 462 13.37 -9.88 21.45
C GLY A 462 13.43 -11.38 21.20
N ILE A 463 14.21 -11.78 20.22
CA ILE A 463 14.36 -13.18 19.83
C ILE A 463 15.83 -13.55 19.82
N THR A 464 16.16 -14.65 20.47
CA THR A 464 17.46 -15.29 20.31
C THR A 464 17.31 -16.57 19.52
N VAL A 465 18.11 -16.71 18.45
CA VAL A 465 18.26 -17.94 17.69
C VAL A 465 19.53 -18.64 18.16
N TYR A 466 19.43 -19.91 18.54
CA TYR A 466 20.57 -20.76 18.91
C TYR A 466 20.84 -21.76 17.81
N PHE A 467 22.11 -21.91 17.46
CA PHE A 467 22.57 -22.80 16.41
C PHE A 467 23.44 -23.93 16.96
N LEU A 468 23.58 -25.00 16.18
CA LEU A 468 24.63 -26.00 16.32
C LEU A 468 25.52 -25.95 15.06
N PRO A 469 26.84 -26.10 15.21
CA PRO A 469 27.71 -26.32 14.05
C PRO A 469 27.32 -27.64 13.37
N VAL A 470 27.52 -27.69 12.04
CA VAL A 470 27.22 -28.84 11.19
C VAL A 470 28.50 -29.55 10.79
#